data_AF-A0A839W250-F1
#
_entry.id   AF-A0A839W250-F1
#
_cell.length_a   1.000
_cell.length_b   1.000
_cell.length_c   1.000
_cell.angle_alpha   90.00
_cell.angle_beta   90.00
_cell.angle_gamma   90.00
#
_symmetry.space_group_name_H-M   'P 1'
#
loop_
_entity.id
_entity.type
_entity.pdbx_description
1 polymer ?
#
loop_
_entity_poly.entity_id
_entity_poly.type
_entity_poly.pdbx_seq_one_letter_code
_entity_poly.pdbx_strand_id
1 'polypeptide(L)'
;MLSLRDPETGWPTQLPAVVLLELDLPKIDGLEVLERVKSNPAVRHVPIVMFTASCEDNDIMLSYELGANAFVVKPMDSEALSEAIRSLSAFWASLNQSPASCFQGSAAPFQ
;
A
#
# COMPACT_ATOMS: atom_id res chain seq x y z
N MET A 1 27.86 -1.88 3.02
CA MET A 1 26.55 -2.29 2.47
C MET A 1 25.52 -1.92 3.52
N LEU A 2 24.86 -0.76 3.37
CA LEU A 2 24.01 -0.18 4.42
C LEU A 2 22.76 -1.04 4.63
N SER A 3 22.43 -1.35 5.88
CA SER A 3 21.19 -2.02 6.25
C SER A 3 20.03 -1.16 5.77
N LEU A 4 19.22 -1.68 4.84
CA LEU A 4 17.96 -1.05 4.40
C LEU A 4 16.88 -1.07 5.49
N ARG A 5 17.23 -1.51 6.71
CA ARG A 5 16.36 -1.61 7.87
C ARG A 5 16.94 -0.78 9.01
N ASP A 6 16.06 -0.03 9.64
CA ASP A 6 16.30 0.67 10.88
C ASP A 6 16.59 -0.37 12.00
N PRO A 7 17.71 -0.26 12.72
CA PRO A 7 18.13 -1.28 13.69
C PRO A 7 17.30 -1.26 14.99
N GLU A 8 16.63 -0.16 15.32
CA GLU A 8 15.81 -0.02 16.54
C GLU A 8 14.39 -0.57 16.31
N THR A 9 13.86 -0.37 15.11
CA THR A 9 12.46 -0.66 14.79
C THR A 9 12.29 -1.84 13.83
N GLY A 10 13.34 -2.22 13.10
CA GLY A 10 13.33 -3.29 12.09
C GLY A 10 12.65 -2.93 10.76
N TRP A 11 12.11 -1.71 10.64
CA TRP A 11 11.38 -1.20 9.47
C TRP A 11 12.32 -0.70 8.38
N PRO A 12 11.88 -0.67 7.11
CA PRO A 12 12.71 -0.17 6.03
C PRO A 12 12.96 1.34 6.19
N THR A 13 14.21 1.77 5.96
CA THR A 13 14.62 3.18 6.05
C THR A 13 14.07 4.04 4.90
N GLN A 14 13.60 3.39 3.84
CA GLN A 14 12.90 4.02 2.72
C GLN A 14 11.50 3.39 2.60
N LEU A 15 10.47 4.22 2.71
CA LEU A 15 9.09 3.76 2.62
C LEU A 15 8.66 3.59 1.15
N PRO A 16 7.79 2.63 0.84
CA PRO A 16 7.27 2.45 -0.50
C PRO A 16 6.29 3.58 -0.87
N ALA A 17 6.20 3.88 -2.17
CA ALA A 17 5.19 4.82 -2.68
C ALA A 17 3.76 4.30 -2.47
N VAL A 18 3.58 2.98 -2.59
CA VAL A 18 2.32 2.25 -2.35
C VAL A 18 2.63 0.79 -2.01
N VAL A 19 1.77 0.17 -1.22
CA VAL A 19 1.75 -1.27 -0.97
C VAL A 19 0.50 -1.87 -1.59
N LEU A 20 0.67 -2.93 -2.38
CA LEU A 20 -0.44 -3.80 -2.78
C LEU A 20 -0.50 -4.96 -1.78
N LEU A 21 -1.60 -5.07 -1.04
CA LEU A 21 -1.76 -6.04 0.05
C LEU A 21 -2.82 -7.08 -0.32
N GLU A 22 -2.43 -8.35 -0.25
CA GLU A 22 -3.34 -9.49 -0.40
C GLU A 22 -4.02 -9.82 0.93
N LEU A 23 -5.27 -10.28 0.90
CA LEU A 23 -6.01 -10.70 2.10
C LEU A 23 -5.60 -12.12 2.52
N ASP A 24 -5.65 -13.05 1.58
CA ASP A 24 -5.37 -14.48 1.80
C ASP A 24 -3.86 -14.76 1.74
N LEU A 25 -3.13 -14.17 2.68
CA LEU A 25 -1.70 -14.42 2.82
C LEU A 25 -1.44 -15.78 3.50
N PRO A 26 -0.39 -16.50 3.08
CA PRO A 26 0.00 -17.71 3.79
C PRO A 26 0.56 -17.32 5.17
N LYS A 27 -0.12 -17.78 6.23
CA LYS A 27 0.24 -17.71 7.67
C LYS A 27 -0.21 -16.47 8.45
N ILE A 28 -0.59 -15.39 7.80
CA ILE A 28 -1.06 -14.16 8.47
C ILE A 28 -2.28 -13.62 7.72
N ASP A 29 -3.19 -12.98 8.42
CA ASP A 29 -4.34 -12.32 7.80
C ASP A 29 -3.94 -10.96 7.23
N GLY A 30 -4.27 -10.68 5.98
CA GLY A 30 -4.02 -9.38 5.36
C GLY A 30 -4.70 -8.21 6.10
N LEU A 31 -5.86 -8.41 6.73
CA LEU A 31 -6.52 -7.40 7.55
C LEU A 31 -5.71 -7.10 8.83
N GLU A 32 -5.12 -8.12 9.46
CA GLU A 32 -4.23 -7.94 10.61
C GLU A 32 -2.96 -7.15 10.20
N VAL A 33 -2.42 -7.44 9.01
CA VAL A 33 -1.30 -6.67 8.45
C VAL A 33 -1.70 -5.21 8.22
N LEU A 34 -2.87 -4.97 7.62
CA LEU A 34 -3.40 -3.63 7.37
C LEU A 34 -3.54 -2.85 8.68
N GLU A 35 -4.20 -3.43 9.69
CA GLU A 35 -4.40 -2.82 11.01
C GLU A 35 -3.05 -2.49 11.66
N ARG A 36 -2.08 -3.40 11.61
CA ARG A 36 -0.76 -3.19 12.20
C ARG A 36 0.03 -2.07 11.53
N VAL A 37 -0.09 -1.92 10.21
CA VAL A 37 0.56 -0.81 9.49
C VAL A 37 -0.15 0.50 9.80
N LYS A 38 -1.50 0.53 9.78
CA LYS A 38 -2.30 1.74 9.97
C LYS A 38 -2.33 2.24 11.43
N SER A 39 -2.08 1.36 12.39
CA SER A 39 -1.92 1.73 13.80
C SER A 39 -0.52 2.26 14.14
N ASN A 40 0.51 1.98 13.33
CA ASN A 40 1.89 2.41 13.62
C ASN A 40 2.15 3.85 13.10
N PRO A 41 2.43 4.84 13.98
CA PRO A 41 2.64 6.24 13.57
C PRO A 41 3.76 6.44 12.56
N ALA A 42 4.80 5.58 12.57
CA ALA A 42 5.94 5.68 11.68
C ALA A 42 5.59 5.35 10.22
N VAL A 43 4.57 4.52 9.98
CA VAL A 43 4.25 3.97 8.65
C VAL A 43 2.78 4.07 8.24
N ARG A 44 1.89 4.52 9.14
CA ARG A 44 0.43 4.60 8.87
C ARG A 44 0.05 5.45 7.65
N HIS A 45 0.92 6.38 7.26
CA HIS A 45 0.72 7.28 6.12
C HIS A 45 1.10 6.63 4.77
N VAL A 46 1.70 5.44 4.77
CA VAL A 46 1.98 4.68 3.54
C VAL A 46 0.64 4.28 2.90
N PRO A 47 0.44 4.58 1.61
CA PRO A 47 -0.76 4.12 0.90
C PRO A 47 -0.80 2.60 0.80
N ILE A 48 -1.93 2.01 1.18
CA ILE A 48 -2.19 0.58 1.03
C ILE A 48 -3.41 0.40 0.13
N VAL A 49 -3.23 -0.34 -0.95
CA VAL A 49 -4.32 -0.80 -1.82
C VAL A 49 -4.50 -2.29 -1.55
N MET A 50 -5.70 -2.69 -1.14
CA MET A 50 -6.05 -4.10 -1.10
C MET A 50 -6.11 -4.61 -2.53
N PHE A 51 -5.37 -5.66 -2.84
CA PHE A 51 -5.29 -6.26 -4.16
C PHE A 51 -5.43 -7.77 -4.01
N THR A 52 -6.67 -8.23 -4.08
CA THR A 52 -7.07 -9.57 -3.59
C THR A 52 -8.13 -10.21 -4.49
N ALA A 53 -8.20 -11.54 -4.49
CA ALA A 53 -9.26 -12.26 -5.18
C ALA A 53 -10.63 -12.16 -4.47
N SER A 54 -10.66 -11.81 -3.18
CA SER A 54 -11.93 -11.60 -2.47
C SER A 54 -12.70 -10.42 -3.05
N CYS A 55 -14.02 -10.57 -3.11
CA CYS A 55 -14.97 -9.52 -3.50
C CYS A 55 -16.16 -9.47 -2.53
N GLU A 56 -16.02 -10.02 -1.32
CA GLU A 56 -17.07 -10.03 -0.31
C GLU A 56 -17.26 -8.62 0.27
N ASP A 57 -18.51 -8.19 0.43
CA ASP A 57 -18.84 -6.83 0.90
C ASP A 57 -18.23 -6.53 2.28
N ASN A 58 -18.16 -7.54 3.16
CA ASN A 58 -17.57 -7.40 4.49
C ASN A 58 -16.07 -7.09 4.41
N ASP A 59 -15.32 -7.83 3.59
CA ASP A 59 -13.88 -7.63 3.42
C ASP A 59 -13.58 -6.24 2.86
N ILE A 60 -14.39 -5.78 1.90
CA ILE A 60 -14.28 -4.43 1.32
C ILE A 60 -14.53 -3.38 2.42
N MET A 61 -15.65 -3.48 3.14
CA MET A 61 -16.03 -2.54 4.18
C MET A 61 -14.97 -2.46 5.29
N LEU A 62 -14.58 -3.61 5.84
CA LEU A 62 -13.60 -3.69 6.93
C LEU A 62 -12.23 -3.17 6.50
N SER A 63 -11.81 -3.43 5.26
CA SER A 63 -10.57 -2.87 4.72
C SER A 63 -10.57 -1.34 4.73
N TYR A 64 -11.68 -0.72 4.31
CA TYR A 64 -11.79 0.75 4.35
C TYR A 64 -11.88 1.28 5.79
N GLU A 65 -12.59 0.60 6.69
CA GLU A 65 -12.65 0.97 8.12
C GLU A 65 -11.27 0.95 8.78
N LEU A 66 -10.43 -0.03 8.42
CA LEU A 66 -9.04 -0.14 8.88
C LEU A 66 -8.08 0.86 8.19
N GLY A 67 -8.57 1.63 7.22
CA GLY A 67 -7.82 2.72 6.59
C GLY A 67 -7.10 2.36 5.29
N ALA A 68 -7.54 1.31 4.58
CA ALA A 68 -7.11 1.09 3.20
C ALA A 68 -7.44 2.31 2.33
N ASN A 69 -6.57 2.59 1.36
CA ASN A 69 -6.71 3.74 0.46
C ASN A 69 -7.54 3.39 -0.77
N ALA A 70 -7.54 2.12 -1.16
CA ALA A 70 -8.37 1.57 -2.22
C ALA A 70 -8.50 0.05 -2.05
N PHE A 71 -9.51 -0.52 -2.71
CA PHE A 71 -9.73 -1.95 -2.83
C PHE A 71 -9.86 -2.31 -4.30
N VAL A 72 -9.10 -3.29 -4.76
CA VAL A 72 -9.07 -3.75 -6.15
C VAL A 72 -9.17 -5.27 -6.15
N VAL A 73 -10.26 -5.77 -6.76
CA VAL A 73 -10.40 -7.21 -6.99
C VAL A 73 -9.40 -7.60 -8.07
N LYS A 74 -8.55 -8.57 -7.75
CA LYS A 74 -7.47 -9.06 -8.60
C LYS A 74 -8.04 -9.66 -9.88
N PRO A 75 -7.73 -9.09 -11.05
CA PRO A 75 -8.18 -9.66 -12.30
C PRO A 75 -7.58 -11.05 -12.51
N MET A 76 -8.43 -12.00 -12.94
CA MET A 76 -8.01 -13.36 -13.26
C MET A 76 -7.39 -13.46 -14.66
N ASP A 77 -7.80 -12.58 -15.57
CA ASP A 77 -7.24 -12.46 -16.91
C ASP A 77 -5.89 -11.71 -16.89
N SER A 78 -4.92 -12.21 -17.65
CA SER A 78 -3.56 -11.68 -17.65
C SER A 78 -3.44 -10.29 -18.27
N GLU A 79 -4.27 -9.97 -19.26
CA GLU A 79 -4.27 -8.66 -19.92
C GLU A 79 -4.91 -7.63 -18.99
N ALA A 80 -6.05 -7.97 -18.39
CA ALA A 80 -6.70 -7.15 -17.37
C ALA A 80 -5.82 -6.92 -16.14
N LEU A 81 -5.09 -7.94 -15.68
CA LEU A 81 -4.13 -7.83 -14.58
C LEU A 81 -3.00 -6.85 -14.94
N SER A 82 -2.44 -6.98 -16.15
CA SER A 82 -1.38 -6.10 -16.64
C SER A 82 -1.86 -4.64 -16.69
N GLU A 83 -3.07 -4.42 -17.17
CA GLU A 83 -3.67 -3.07 -17.24
C GLU A 83 -3.94 -2.49 -15.85
N ALA A 84 -4.44 -3.31 -14.91
CA ALA A 84 -4.67 -2.89 -13.53
C ALA A 84 -3.35 -2.47 -12.86
N ILE A 85 -2.28 -3.26 -13.00
CA ILE A 85 -0.96 -2.92 -12.47
C ILE A 85 -0.41 -1.65 -13.12
N ARG A 86 -0.57 -1.48 -14.44
CA ARG A 86 -0.15 -0.26 -15.14
C ARG A 86 -0.88 0.96 -14.59
N SER A 87 -2.20 0.90 -14.46
CA SER A 87 -3.02 1.98 -13.92
C SER A 87 -2.67 2.34 -12.48
N LEU A 88 -2.50 1.33 -11.61
CA LEU A 88 -2.09 1.52 -10.22
C LEU A 88 -0.70 2.16 -10.15
N SER A 89 0.26 1.67 -10.94
CA SER A 89 1.62 2.23 -10.96
C SER A 89 1.64 3.68 -11.44
N ALA A 90 0.92 4.00 -12.52
CA ALA A 90 0.83 5.36 -13.05
C ALA A 90 0.24 6.33 -12.01
N PHE A 91 -0.85 5.93 -11.33
CA PHE A 91 -1.45 6.78 -10.32
C PHE A 91 -0.55 6.93 -9.09
N TRP A 92 -0.19 5.82 -8.44
CA TRP A 92 0.44 5.87 -7.12
C TRP A 92 1.92 6.23 -7.14
N ALA A 93 2.65 5.87 -8.20
CA ALA A 93 4.08 6.16 -8.30
C ALA A 93 4.38 7.49 -8.99
N SER A 94 3.53 7.95 -9.90
CA SER A 94 3.81 9.14 -10.73
C SER A 94 2.91 10.34 -10.45
N LEU A 95 1.64 10.13 -10.11
CA LEU A 95 0.69 11.23 -9.92
C LEU A 95 0.45 11.57 -8.44
N ASN A 96 0.35 10.55 -7.59
CA ASN A 96 0.06 10.72 -6.18
C ASN A 96 1.27 11.33 -5.44
N GLN A 97 1.02 12.36 -4.63
CA GLN A 97 2.01 12.93 -3.72
C GLN A 97 1.86 12.26 -2.35
N SER A 98 2.70 11.26 -2.07
CA SER A 98 2.72 10.59 -0.78
C SER A 98 3.51 11.44 0.24
N PRO A 99 3.12 11.45 1.53
CA PRO A 99 3.96 12.04 2.57
C PRO A 99 5.38 11.44 2.60
N ALA A 100 5.53 10.19 2.13
CA ALA A 100 6.83 9.53 1.98
C ALA A 100 7.66 10.05 0.79
N SER A 101 7.04 10.54 -0.30
CA SER A 101 7.77 11.10 -1.45
C SER A 101 8.30 12.51 -1.18
N CYS A 102 7.80 13.20 -0.16
CA CYS A 102 8.32 14.51 0.28
C CYS A 102 9.68 14.41 0.99
N PHE A 103 10.04 13.25 1.55
CA PHE A 103 11.37 13.02 2.16
C PHE A 103 12.49 12.79 1.13
N GLN A 104 12.16 12.65 -0.15
CA GLN A 104 13.12 12.58 -1.26
C GLN A 104 13.12 13.89 -2.04
N GLY A 105 13.57 14.97 -1.38
CA GLY A 105 14.02 16.24 -1.97
C GLY A 105 13.42 16.64 -3.32
N SER A 106 12.27 17.31 -3.31
CA SER A 106 11.93 18.38 -4.26
C SER A 106 10.77 19.18 -3.69
N ALA A 107 10.92 20.50 -3.68
CA ALA A 107 9.93 21.46 -3.20
C ALA A 107 8.55 21.20 -3.82
N ALA A 108 7.52 21.40 -3.00
CA ALA A 108 6.12 21.40 -3.41
C ALA A 108 5.92 22.28 -4.66
N PRO A 109 5.39 21.76 -5.79
CA PRO A 109 4.75 22.62 -6.74
C PRO A 109 3.35 22.87 -6.20
N PHE A 110 3.07 24.09 -5.79
CA PHE A 110 1.77 24.77 -5.63
C PHE A 110 1.88 25.76 -4.47
N GLN A 111 2.56 26.87 -4.74
CA GLN A 111 2.03 28.18 -4.35
C GLN A 111 1.00 28.60 -5.40
#